data_AF-A0A9E3YGQ4-F1
#
_entry.id   AF-A0A9E3YGQ4-F1
#
_cell.length_a   1.000
_cell.length_b   1.000
_cell.length_c   1.000
_cell.angle_alpha   90.00
_cell.angle_beta   90.00
_cell.angle_gamma   90.00
#
_symmetry.space_group_name_H-M   'P 1'
#
loop_
_entity.id
_entity.type
_entity.pdbx_description
1 polymer ?
#
loop_
_entity_poly.entity_id
_entity_poly.type
_entity_poly.pdbx_seq_one_letter_code
_entity_poly.pdbx_strand_id
1 'polypeptide(L)'
;MTSTLHNLLLSAALIAVPAGGFALARMTLEPAPQATASAPPAQGLGDLSAYRTIVHDTQAIVRRGDLSAAENRITDLETLWDQNAGALRPADPGAWGAIDSAADGVFSALRAQAPDRARVEAALASLAATLDAPAQAAAAGPVRLVSGVAVTDETGHALPCEAMIGQLRDAIGTTTPSPQVADLLRRALERCNADDDTHADALSAQAIAQIRG
;
A
#
# COMPACT_ATOMS: atom_id res chain seq x y z
N MET A 1 -35.92 25.77 -61.69
CA MET A 1 -34.76 25.94 -60.79
C MET A 1 -35.21 25.72 -59.33
N THR A 2 -35.69 24.52 -58.99
CA THR A 2 -36.45 24.29 -57.73
C THR A 2 -36.25 22.89 -57.10
N SER A 3 -35.22 22.13 -57.49
CA SER A 3 -34.96 20.79 -56.90
C SER A 3 -33.63 20.66 -56.13
N THR A 4 -32.67 21.57 -56.30
CA THR A 4 -31.37 21.50 -55.62
C THR A 4 -31.37 22.11 -54.21
N LEU A 5 -32.30 23.03 -53.90
CA LEU A 5 -32.41 23.64 -52.56
C LEU A 5 -33.13 22.73 -51.54
N HIS A 6 -33.97 21.80 -51.99
CA HIS A 6 -34.70 20.89 -51.09
C HIS A 6 -33.79 19.78 -50.53
N ASN A 7 -32.84 19.28 -51.32
CA ASN A 7 -31.90 18.25 -50.85
C ASN A 7 -30.82 18.78 -49.89
N LEU A 8 -30.52 20.09 -49.91
CA LEU A 8 -29.55 20.69 -48.98
C LEU A 8 -30.13 20.90 -47.56
N LEU A 9 -31.44 21.09 -47.44
CA LEU A 9 -32.11 21.25 -46.15
C LEU A 9 -32.33 19.91 -45.42
N LEU A 10 -32.51 18.81 -46.15
CA LEU A 10 -32.63 17.46 -45.58
C LEU A 10 -31.30 16.90 -45.03
N SER A 11 -30.15 17.29 -45.62
CA SER A 11 -28.83 16.82 -45.16
C SER A 11 -28.30 17.52 -43.89
N ALA A 12 -28.76 18.74 -43.59
CA ALA A 12 -28.37 19.43 -42.34
C ALA A 12 -29.14 18.91 -41.11
N ALA A 13 -30.36 18.39 -41.29
CA ALA A 13 -31.20 17.91 -40.19
C ALA A 13 -30.79 16.52 -39.66
N LEU A 14 -30.14 15.67 -40.47
CA LEU A 14 -29.76 14.31 -40.08
C LEU A 14 -28.43 14.18 -39.30
N ILE A 15 -27.66 15.26 -39.16
CA ILE A 15 -26.35 15.26 -38.44
C ILE A 15 -26.42 16.04 -37.12
N ALA A 16 -27.38 16.96 -36.95
CA ALA A 16 -27.48 17.77 -35.73
C ALA A 16 -28.13 17.04 -34.53
N VAL A 17 -28.96 16.03 -34.78
CA VAL A 17 -29.71 15.34 -33.72
C VAL A 17 -28.87 14.33 -32.91
N PRO A 18 -27.95 13.53 -33.49
CA PRO A 18 -27.14 12.60 -32.70
C PRO A 18 -26.11 13.30 -31.80
N ALA A 19 -25.51 14.41 -32.27
CA ALA A 19 -24.46 15.11 -31.53
C ALA A 19 -25.01 15.97 -30.37
N GLY A 20 -26.19 16.58 -30.53
CA GLY A 20 -26.82 17.38 -29.49
C GLY A 20 -27.41 16.54 -28.35
N GLY A 21 -28.01 15.38 -28.68
CA GLY A 21 -28.58 14.47 -27.67
C GLY A 21 -27.53 13.80 -26.79
N PHE A 22 -26.35 13.49 -27.35
CA PHE A 22 -25.27 12.84 -26.61
C PHE A 22 -24.57 13.80 -25.63
N ALA A 23 -24.48 15.10 -25.95
CA ALA A 23 -23.88 16.09 -25.06
C ALA A 23 -24.76 16.42 -23.84
N LEU A 24 -26.08 16.50 -24.01
CA LEU A 24 -27.03 16.75 -22.93
C LEU A 24 -27.22 15.56 -21.99
N ALA A 25 -27.13 14.32 -22.49
CA ALA A 25 -27.16 13.11 -21.67
C ALA A 25 -25.91 12.95 -20.78
N ARG A 26 -24.76 13.50 -21.19
CA ARG A 26 -23.51 13.43 -20.40
C ARG A 26 -23.56 14.34 -19.16
N MET A 27 -24.21 15.50 -19.26
CA MET A 27 -24.35 16.44 -18.14
C MET A 27 -25.35 16.00 -17.06
N THR A 28 -26.26 15.07 -17.37
CA THR A 28 -27.25 14.55 -16.40
C THR A 28 -26.88 13.17 -15.84
N LEU A 29 -25.91 12.48 -16.44
CA LEU A 29 -25.38 11.18 -15.99
C LEU A 29 -23.91 11.24 -15.56
N GLU A 30 -23.36 12.43 -15.32
CA GLU A 30 -22.06 12.55 -14.67
C GLU A 30 -22.23 12.17 -13.18
N PRO A 31 -21.62 11.06 -12.71
CA PRO A 31 -21.52 10.83 -11.29
C PRO A 31 -20.73 12.02 -10.74
N ALA A 32 -21.21 12.61 -9.63
CA ALA A 32 -20.44 13.60 -8.90
C ALA A 32 -18.99 13.07 -8.71
N PRO A 33 -17.95 13.94 -8.81
CA PRO A 33 -16.59 13.51 -8.53
C PRO A 33 -16.60 12.85 -7.15
N GLN A 34 -16.44 11.53 -7.15
CA GLN A 34 -16.20 10.79 -5.93
C GLN A 34 -14.87 11.36 -5.44
N ALA A 35 -14.93 12.13 -4.36
CA ALA A 35 -13.76 12.37 -3.54
C ALA A 35 -13.08 11.02 -3.41
N THR A 36 -11.83 10.92 -3.84
CA THR A 36 -10.99 9.74 -3.62
C THR A 36 -11.24 9.33 -2.19
N ALA A 37 -11.96 8.22 -2.01
CA ALA A 37 -12.11 7.65 -0.70
C ALA A 37 -10.69 7.28 -0.33
N SER A 38 -10.06 8.10 0.52
CA SER A 38 -8.91 7.65 1.30
C SER A 38 -9.30 6.26 1.77
N ALA A 39 -8.44 5.27 1.48
CA ALA A 39 -8.65 3.91 1.97
C ALA A 39 -9.14 4.04 3.42
N PRO A 40 -10.24 3.35 3.81
CA PRO A 40 -10.76 3.48 5.16
C PRO A 40 -9.58 3.35 6.11
N PRO A 41 -9.42 4.27 7.09
CA PRO A 41 -8.28 4.25 7.98
C PRO A 41 -8.13 2.82 8.47
N ALA A 42 -6.93 2.25 8.29
CA ALA A 42 -6.65 0.88 8.66
C ALA A 42 -7.29 0.66 10.04
N GLN A 43 -8.25 -0.26 10.10
CA GLN A 43 -8.76 -0.71 11.38
C GLN A 43 -7.57 -1.48 11.92
N GLY A 44 -6.70 -0.79 12.68
CA GLY A 44 -5.41 -1.32 13.11
C GLY A 44 -5.56 -2.74 13.67
N LEU A 45 -4.47 -3.47 13.81
CA LEU A 45 -4.41 -4.93 13.96
C LEU A 45 -5.27 -5.62 15.05
N GLY A 46 -6.08 -4.89 15.80
CA GLY A 46 -7.02 -5.42 16.77
C GLY A 46 -6.35 -5.67 18.11
N ASP A 47 -6.76 -6.75 18.80
CA ASP A 47 -6.15 -7.11 20.07
C ASP A 47 -4.85 -7.89 19.88
N LEU A 48 -3.72 -7.26 20.22
CA LEU A 48 -2.39 -7.85 20.22
C LEU A 48 -1.95 -8.42 21.59
N SER A 49 -2.87 -8.63 22.55
CA SER A 49 -2.54 -8.89 23.97
C SER A 49 -1.75 -10.19 24.17
N ALA A 50 -2.09 -11.21 23.38
CA ALA A 50 -1.38 -12.48 23.37
C ALA A 50 0.09 -12.32 22.92
N TYR A 51 0.36 -11.55 21.86
CA TYR A 51 1.73 -11.29 21.39
C TYR A 51 2.56 -10.56 22.46
N ARG A 52 1.98 -9.52 23.06
CA ARG A 52 2.63 -8.75 24.14
C ARG A 52 2.96 -9.63 25.35
N THR A 53 2.07 -10.56 25.70
CA THR A 53 2.31 -11.53 26.76
C THR A 53 3.50 -12.43 26.44
N ILE A 54 3.56 -13.00 25.22
CA ILE A 54 4.67 -13.86 24.80
C ILE A 54 6.00 -13.09 24.81
N VAL A 55 6.01 -11.84 24.33
CA VAL A 55 7.21 -10.98 24.35
C VAL A 55 7.66 -10.71 25.79
N HIS A 56 6.76 -10.33 26.69
CA HIS A 56 7.08 -10.08 28.10
C HIS A 56 7.62 -11.34 28.79
N ASP A 57 7.02 -12.51 28.53
CA ASP A 57 7.50 -13.80 29.05
C ASP A 57 8.90 -14.11 28.54
N THR A 58 9.14 -13.90 27.23
CA THR A 58 10.45 -14.10 26.61
C THR A 58 11.50 -13.18 27.25
N GLN A 59 11.19 -11.89 27.44
CA GLN A 59 12.05 -10.96 28.15
C GLN A 59 12.36 -11.44 29.58
N ALA A 60 11.37 -11.96 30.30
CA ALA A 60 11.57 -12.49 31.65
C ALA A 60 12.49 -13.72 31.66
N ILE A 61 12.39 -14.59 30.65
CA ILE A 61 13.26 -15.75 30.47
C ILE A 61 14.70 -15.31 30.16
N VAL A 62 14.89 -14.39 29.20
CA VAL A 62 16.19 -13.81 28.86
C VAL A 62 16.84 -13.16 30.07
N ARG A 63 16.05 -12.45 30.89
CA ARG A 63 16.56 -11.82 32.13
C ARG A 63 17.19 -12.82 33.10
N ARG A 64 16.70 -14.07 33.11
CA ARG A 64 17.26 -15.17 33.92
C ARG A 64 18.48 -15.85 33.28
N GLY A 65 18.82 -15.50 32.05
CA GLY A 65 19.98 -16.04 31.31
C GLY A 65 19.69 -17.31 30.52
N ASP A 66 18.43 -17.70 30.37
CA ASP A 66 18.04 -18.94 29.69
C ASP A 66 17.65 -18.66 28.22
N LEU A 67 18.65 -18.49 27.35
CA LEU A 67 18.40 -18.16 25.94
C LEU A 67 17.71 -19.30 25.17
N SER A 68 17.91 -20.56 25.56
CA SER A 68 17.25 -21.70 24.93
C SER A 68 15.74 -21.72 25.25
N ALA A 69 15.36 -21.48 26.51
CA ALA A 69 13.94 -21.35 26.84
C ALA A 69 13.31 -20.10 26.20
N ALA A 70 14.09 -19.02 26.02
CA ALA A 70 13.61 -17.83 25.32
C ALA A 70 13.34 -18.11 23.83
N GLU A 71 14.20 -18.88 23.18
CA GLU A 71 14.01 -19.33 21.78
C GLU A 71 12.74 -20.20 21.63
N ASN A 72 12.49 -21.09 22.58
CA ASN A 72 11.25 -21.87 22.60
C ASN A 72 10.02 -20.96 22.74
N ARG A 73 10.06 -19.99 23.68
CA ARG A 73 8.94 -19.08 23.90
C ARG A 73 8.70 -18.14 22.72
N ILE A 74 9.74 -17.68 22.03
CA ILE A 74 9.55 -16.83 20.85
C ILE A 74 9.00 -17.63 19.65
N THR A 75 9.22 -18.95 19.60
CA THR A 75 8.60 -19.81 18.57
C THR A 75 7.08 -19.89 18.74
N ASP A 76 6.56 -19.75 19.97
CA ASP A 76 5.12 -19.59 20.19
C ASP A 76 4.58 -18.29 19.55
N LEU A 77 5.37 -17.21 19.57
CA LEU A 77 5.01 -15.94 18.92
C LEU A 77 4.95 -16.10 17.41
N GLU A 78 5.98 -16.69 16.80
CA GLU A 78 6.03 -16.99 15.36
C GLU A 78 4.80 -17.80 14.93
N THR A 79 4.52 -18.88 15.67
CA THR A 79 3.38 -19.77 15.40
C THR A 79 2.06 -19.02 15.46
N LEU A 80 1.85 -18.17 16.48
CA LEU A 80 0.63 -17.38 16.60
C LEU A 80 0.53 -16.29 15.53
N TRP A 81 1.65 -15.65 15.18
CA TRP A 81 1.72 -14.60 14.17
C TRP A 81 1.35 -15.15 12.79
N ASP A 82 1.95 -16.27 12.40
CA ASP A 82 1.67 -16.97 11.13
C ASP A 82 0.20 -17.41 11.02
N GLN A 83 -0.37 -17.95 12.09
CA GLN A 83 -1.77 -18.37 12.12
C GLN A 83 -2.73 -17.21 11.86
N ASN A 84 -2.39 -16.00 12.29
CA ASN A 84 -3.23 -14.81 12.16
C ASN A 84 -2.84 -13.93 10.97
N ALA A 85 -1.75 -14.23 10.26
CA ALA A 85 -1.21 -13.40 9.18
C ALA A 85 -2.26 -13.10 8.09
N GLY A 86 -3.08 -14.08 7.72
CA GLY A 86 -4.13 -13.91 6.71
C GLY A 86 -5.22 -12.90 7.09
N ALA A 87 -5.41 -12.64 8.38
CA ALA A 87 -6.33 -11.61 8.87
C ALA A 87 -5.61 -10.28 9.16
N LEU A 88 -4.41 -10.35 9.75
CA LEU A 88 -3.65 -9.18 10.18
C LEU A 88 -3.05 -8.38 9.03
N ARG A 89 -2.41 -9.07 8.06
CA ARG A 89 -1.74 -8.43 6.93
C ARG A 89 -2.67 -7.54 6.10
N PRO A 90 -3.89 -7.97 5.69
CA PRO A 90 -4.79 -7.09 4.96
C PRO A 90 -5.49 -6.03 5.84
N ALA A 91 -5.54 -6.19 7.16
CA ALA A 91 -6.19 -5.23 8.06
C ALA A 91 -5.38 -3.93 8.21
N ASP A 92 -4.06 -4.07 8.35
CA ASP A 92 -3.12 -2.95 8.39
C ASP A 92 -1.74 -3.43 7.91
N PRO A 93 -1.46 -3.35 6.59
CA PRO A 93 -0.20 -3.84 6.02
C PRO A 93 1.05 -3.19 6.63
N GLY A 94 0.95 -1.91 7.00
CA GLY A 94 2.05 -1.14 7.60
C GLY A 94 2.36 -1.58 9.01
N ALA A 95 1.35 -1.59 9.88
CA ALA A 95 1.50 -2.08 11.24
C ALA A 95 1.96 -3.54 11.26
N TRP A 96 1.41 -4.36 10.36
CA TRP A 96 1.80 -5.76 10.22
C TRP A 96 3.28 -5.87 9.85
N GLY A 97 3.73 -5.19 8.80
CA GLY A 97 5.13 -5.24 8.36
C GLY A 97 6.11 -4.68 9.40
N ALA A 98 5.72 -3.66 10.17
CA ALA A 98 6.55 -3.12 11.25
C ALA A 98 6.75 -4.14 12.39
N ILE A 99 5.69 -4.85 12.79
CA ILE A 99 5.79 -5.91 13.81
C ILE A 99 6.54 -7.12 13.26
N ASP A 100 6.26 -7.54 12.02
CA ASP A 100 6.90 -8.67 11.36
C ASP A 100 8.42 -8.49 11.31
N SER A 101 8.89 -7.33 10.83
CA SER A 101 10.31 -6.99 10.80
C SER A 101 10.94 -6.93 12.20
N ALA A 102 10.22 -6.42 13.20
CA ALA A 102 10.71 -6.41 14.58
C ALA A 102 10.81 -7.83 15.17
N ALA A 103 9.85 -8.71 14.85
CA ALA A 103 9.84 -10.11 15.25
C ALA A 103 11.01 -10.88 14.62
N ASP A 104 11.26 -10.67 13.32
CA ASP A 104 12.42 -11.20 12.61
C ASP A 104 13.75 -10.81 13.27
N GLY A 105 13.86 -9.56 13.74
CA GLY A 105 15.01 -9.10 14.51
C GLY A 105 15.23 -9.91 15.79
N VAL A 106 14.16 -10.28 16.49
CA VAL A 106 14.22 -11.13 17.68
C VAL A 106 14.58 -12.57 17.32
N PHE A 107 13.96 -13.16 16.28
CA PHE A 107 14.26 -14.51 15.82
C PHE A 107 15.72 -14.64 15.40
N SER A 108 16.22 -13.67 14.63
CA SER A 108 17.62 -13.61 14.20
C SER A 108 18.57 -13.54 15.39
N ALA A 109 18.25 -12.72 16.41
CA ALA A 109 19.10 -12.58 17.59
C ALA A 109 19.15 -13.85 18.46
N LEU A 110 18.00 -14.51 18.66
CA LEU A 110 17.91 -15.73 19.48
C LEU A 110 18.46 -16.97 18.76
N ARG A 111 18.26 -17.07 17.44
CA ARG A 111 18.67 -18.24 16.62
C ARG A 111 20.07 -18.09 16.02
N ALA A 112 20.81 -17.04 16.38
CA ALA A 112 22.21 -16.91 16.00
C ALA A 112 23.04 -18.08 16.56
N GLN A 113 24.12 -18.47 15.87
CA GLN A 113 24.99 -19.58 16.31
C GLN A 113 25.53 -19.39 17.73
N ALA A 114 25.75 -18.13 18.13
CA ALA A 114 26.09 -17.74 19.49
C ALA A 114 25.21 -16.51 19.84
N PRO A 115 24.01 -16.73 20.42
CA PRO A 115 23.10 -15.63 20.69
C PRO A 115 23.66 -14.73 21.79
N ASP A 116 23.71 -13.43 21.49
CA ASP A 116 24.18 -12.41 22.43
C ASP A 116 22.99 -11.85 23.22
N ARG A 117 23.06 -11.97 24.55
CA ARG A 117 21.96 -11.57 25.43
C ARG A 117 21.59 -10.10 25.28
N ALA A 118 22.56 -9.19 25.17
CA ALA A 118 22.28 -7.77 25.07
C ALA A 118 21.56 -7.42 23.75
N ARG A 119 21.97 -8.06 22.64
CA ARG A 119 21.29 -7.93 21.34
C ARG A 119 19.88 -8.51 21.38
N VAL A 120 19.67 -9.64 22.04
CA VAL A 120 18.34 -10.23 22.25
C VAL A 120 17.44 -9.31 23.09
N GLU A 121 17.96 -8.77 24.20
CA GLU A 121 17.20 -7.82 25.04
C GLU A 121 16.83 -6.55 24.26
N ALA A 122 17.74 -6.01 23.45
CA ALA A 122 17.46 -4.86 22.59
C ALA A 122 16.41 -5.16 21.52
N ALA A 123 16.50 -6.31 20.85
CA ALA A 123 15.51 -6.72 19.85
C ALA A 123 14.12 -6.91 20.48
N LEU A 124 14.04 -7.57 21.64
CA LEU A 124 12.78 -7.75 22.38
C LEU A 124 12.18 -6.43 22.87
N ALA A 125 13.02 -5.46 23.24
CA ALA A 125 12.56 -4.12 23.60
C ALA A 125 11.99 -3.38 22.39
N SER A 126 12.62 -3.52 21.22
CA SER A 126 12.12 -2.96 19.96
C SER A 126 10.77 -3.58 19.59
N LEU A 127 10.65 -4.91 19.62
CA LEU A 127 9.39 -5.59 19.32
C LEU A 127 8.28 -5.20 20.30
N ALA A 128 8.58 -5.10 21.60
CA ALA A 128 7.61 -4.64 22.59
C ALA A 128 7.10 -3.22 22.29
N ALA A 129 8.00 -2.29 21.98
CA ALA A 129 7.63 -0.92 21.62
C ALA A 129 6.77 -0.86 20.34
N THR A 130 7.10 -1.67 19.32
CA THR A 130 6.29 -1.77 18.10
C THR A 130 4.89 -2.33 18.38
N LEU A 131 4.77 -3.35 19.24
CA LEU A 131 3.46 -3.92 19.62
C LEU A 131 2.58 -2.95 20.44
N ASP A 132 3.19 -2.01 21.15
CA ASP A 132 2.48 -0.97 21.92
C ASP A 132 2.00 0.18 21.01
N ALA A 133 2.74 0.47 19.95
CA ALA A 133 2.48 1.61 19.05
C ALA A 133 2.68 1.24 17.56
N PRO A 134 1.91 0.27 17.02
CA PRO A 134 2.21 -0.31 15.71
C PRO A 134 1.94 0.65 14.56
N ALA A 135 0.92 1.50 14.66
CA ALA A 135 0.66 2.55 13.68
C ALA A 135 1.79 3.59 13.65
N GLN A 136 2.34 3.96 14.80
CA GLN A 136 3.47 4.89 14.89
C GLN A 136 4.76 4.26 14.36
N ALA A 137 4.97 2.97 14.61
CA ALA A 137 6.11 2.24 14.09
C ALA A 137 6.06 2.07 12.57
N ALA A 138 4.87 1.87 12.00
CA ALA A 138 4.63 1.89 10.55
C ALA A 138 4.88 3.29 9.94
N ALA A 139 4.61 4.33 10.72
CA ALA A 139 4.74 5.75 10.37
C ALA A 139 6.15 6.35 10.66
N ALA A 140 7.16 5.53 10.92
CA ALA A 140 8.46 6.05 11.39
C ALA A 140 9.41 6.51 10.25
N GLY A 141 8.94 6.53 8.99
CA GLY A 141 9.74 6.92 7.83
C GLY A 141 9.57 8.39 7.43
N PRO A 142 10.59 9.08 6.89
CA PRO A 142 10.34 10.32 6.16
C PRO A 142 9.51 10.02 4.91
N VAL A 143 8.64 10.96 4.50
CA VAL A 143 7.90 10.85 3.24
C VAL A 143 8.90 10.58 2.11
N ARG A 144 8.80 9.39 1.49
CA ARG A 144 9.68 9.00 0.39
C ARG A 144 9.11 9.56 -0.89
N LEU A 145 9.92 10.38 -1.56
CA LEU A 145 9.59 10.96 -2.85
C LEU A 145 10.36 10.22 -3.95
N VAL A 146 9.66 9.81 -5.01
CA VAL A 146 10.27 9.36 -6.26
C VAL A 146 9.86 10.36 -7.34
N SER A 147 10.84 11.05 -7.93
CA SER A 147 10.60 12.09 -8.93
C SER A 147 9.62 13.19 -8.47
N GLY A 148 9.65 13.55 -7.19
CA GLY A 148 8.73 14.55 -6.61
C GLY A 148 7.32 14.04 -6.32
N VAL A 149 7.06 12.75 -6.51
CA VAL A 149 5.78 12.10 -6.18
C VAL A 149 5.96 11.26 -4.92
N ALA A 150 5.08 11.44 -3.94
CA ALA A 150 5.10 10.65 -2.71
C ALA A 150 4.73 9.20 -3.02
N VAL A 151 5.60 8.26 -2.61
CA VAL A 151 5.37 6.81 -2.65
C VAL A 151 5.13 6.25 -1.24
N THR A 152 4.95 7.15 -0.28
CA THR A 152 4.52 6.87 1.08
C THR A 152 3.40 7.83 1.42
N ASP A 153 2.55 7.49 2.38
CA ASP A 153 1.58 8.42 2.93
C ASP A 153 2.26 9.54 3.75
N GLU A 154 1.44 10.44 4.31
CA GLU A 154 1.88 11.57 5.12
C GLU A 154 2.62 11.15 6.40
N THR A 155 2.43 9.89 6.81
CA THR A 155 3.07 9.28 7.95
C THR A 155 4.35 8.54 7.54
N GLY A 156 4.71 8.51 6.25
CA GLY A 156 5.90 7.82 5.77
C GLY A 156 5.73 6.31 5.57
N HIS A 157 4.51 5.80 5.72
CA HIS A 157 4.18 4.41 5.41
C HIS A 157 4.12 4.20 3.90
N ALA A 158 4.75 3.15 3.37
CA ALA A 158 4.72 2.85 1.94
C ALA A 158 3.28 2.61 1.46
N LEU A 159 2.92 3.19 0.32
CA LEU A 159 1.59 2.95 -0.25
C LEU A 159 1.51 1.51 -0.78
N PRO A 160 0.36 0.84 -0.72
CA PRO A 160 0.17 -0.42 -1.44
C PRO A 160 0.19 -0.17 -2.95
N CYS A 161 0.73 -1.12 -3.72
CA CYS A 161 0.95 -0.92 -5.16
C CYS A 161 -0.34 -0.63 -5.92
N GLU A 162 -1.48 -1.17 -5.49
CA GLU A 162 -2.79 -0.90 -6.08
C GLU A 162 -3.22 0.56 -5.90
N ALA A 163 -2.91 1.17 -4.75
CA ALA A 163 -3.22 2.57 -4.51
C ALA A 163 -2.40 3.47 -5.45
N MET A 164 -1.11 3.18 -5.59
CA MET A 164 -0.22 3.98 -6.44
C MET A 164 -0.53 3.81 -7.94
N ILE A 165 -0.84 2.59 -8.38
CA ILE A 165 -1.32 2.31 -9.74
C ILE A 165 -2.69 2.98 -9.98
N GLY A 166 -3.56 3.03 -8.97
CA GLY A 166 -4.81 3.79 -9.00
C GLY A 166 -4.56 5.27 -9.29
N GLN A 167 -3.68 5.92 -8.53
CA GLN A 167 -3.29 7.31 -8.76
C GLN A 167 -2.71 7.55 -10.16
N LEU A 168 -1.91 6.61 -10.68
CA LEU A 168 -1.40 6.70 -12.04
C LEU A 168 -2.52 6.62 -13.08
N ARG A 169 -3.48 5.70 -12.92
CA ARG A 169 -4.63 5.60 -13.83
C ARG A 169 -5.48 6.86 -13.80
N ASP A 170 -5.70 7.43 -12.63
CA ASP A 170 -6.40 8.70 -12.48
C ASP A 170 -5.65 9.85 -13.17
N ALA A 171 -4.31 9.88 -13.08
CA ALA A 171 -3.48 10.86 -13.77
C ALA A 171 -3.50 10.69 -15.31
N ILE A 172 -3.61 9.46 -15.83
CA ILE A 172 -3.81 9.19 -17.27
C ILE A 172 -5.20 9.64 -17.73
N GLY A 173 -6.21 9.46 -16.86
CA GLY A 173 -7.59 9.81 -17.13
C GLY A 173 -8.15 9.06 -18.35
N THR A 174 -8.87 9.78 -19.22
CA THR A 174 -9.48 9.23 -20.43
C THR A 174 -8.60 9.36 -21.67
N THR A 175 -7.39 9.90 -21.53
CA THR A 175 -6.48 10.14 -22.64
C THR A 175 -5.64 8.91 -22.95
N THR A 176 -5.20 8.76 -24.21
CA THR A 176 -4.21 7.73 -24.53
C THR A 176 -2.86 8.15 -23.96
N PRO A 177 -2.27 7.37 -23.02
CA PRO A 177 -0.97 7.72 -22.44
C PRO A 177 0.13 7.65 -23.50
N SER A 178 1.22 8.38 -23.25
CA SER A 178 2.42 8.25 -24.08
C SER A 178 2.97 6.81 -24.04
N PRO A 179 3.71 6.35 -25.05
CA PRO A 179 4.31 5.01 -25.03
C PRO A 179 5.19 4.76 -23.79
N GLN A 180 5.85 5.80 -23.28
CA GLN A 180 6.69 5.73 -22.08
C GLN A 180 5.86 5.51 -20.82
N VAL A 181 4.77 6.28 -20.64
CA VAL A 181 3.83 6.11 -19.51
C VAL A 181 3.14 4.75 -19.57
N ALA A 182 2.76 4.29 -20.76
CA ALA A 182 2.16 2.96 -20.94
C ALA A 182 3.12 1.82 -20.56
N ASP A 183 4.40 1.92 -20.92
CA ASP A 183 5.42 0.94 -20.52
C ASP A 183 5.64 0.92 -19.00
N LEU A 184 5.71 2.09 -18.38
CA LEU A 184 5.85 2.20 -16.93
C LEU A 184 4.65 1.60 -16.20
N LEU A 185 3.42 1.87 -16.64
CA LEU A 185 2.21 1.26 -16.08
C LEU A 185 2.24 -0.27 -16.20
N ARG A 186 2.64 -0.80 -17.36
CA ARG A 186 2.75 -2.25 -17.57
C ARG A 186 3.76 -2.88 -16.61
N ARG A 187 4.93 -2.28 -16.44
CA ARG A 187 5.97 -2.76 -15.53
C ARG A 187 5.57 -2.62 -14.07
N ALA A 188 4.86 -1.55 -13.72
CA ALA A 188 4.32 -1.37 -12.36
C ALA A 188 3.34 -2.49 -12.01
N LEU A 189 2.43 -2.84 -12.93
CA LEU A 189 1.50 -3.97 -12.76
C LEU A 189 2.23 -5.31 -12.62
N GLU A 190 3.28 -5.54 -13.40
CA GLU A 190 4.11 -6.75 -13.31
C GLU A 190 4.76 -6.89 -11.93
N ARG A 191 5.30 -5.79 -11.39
CA ARG A 191 5.92 -5.76 -10.04
C ARG A 191 4.89 -5.90 -8.93
N CYS A 192 3.75 -5.22 -9.04
CA CYS A 192 2.65 -5.34 -8.09
C CYS A 192 2.12 -6.79 -8.02
N ASN A 193 1.95 -7.45 -9.17
CA ASN A 193 1.58 -8.87 -9.20
C ASN A 193 2.66 -9.80 -8.63
N ALA A 194 3.92 -9.36 -8.55
CA ALA A 194 5.02 -10.08 -7.94
C ALA A 194 5.21 -9.76 -6.44
N ASP A 195 4.26 -9.03 -5.82
CA ASP A 195 4.34 -8.55 -4.42
C ASP A 195 5.57 -7.63 -4.18
N ASP A 196 6.06 -6.97 -5.24
CA ASP A 196 7.19 -6.04 -5.22
C ASP A 196 6.71 -4.58 -5.24
N ASP A 197 6.04 -4.20 -4.14
CA ASP A 197 5.37 -2.91 -3.99
C ASP A 197 6.33 -1.72 -4.17
N THR A 198 7.55 -1.85 -3.63
CA THR A 198 8.55 -0.77 -3.72
C THR A 198 8.89 -0.42 -5.16
N HIS A 199 9.11 -1.42 -6.03
CA HIS A 199 9.41 -1.14 -7.42
C HIS A 199 8.15 -0.75 -8.21
N ALA A 200 6.99 -1.34 -7.87
CA ALA A 200 5.72 -0.96 -8.48
C ALA A 200 5.39 0.52 -8.25
N ASP A 201 5.56 1.00 -7.03
CA ASP A 201 5.34 2.39 -6.64
C ASP A 201 6.32 3.33 -7.30
N ALA A 202 7.62 2.96 -7.33
CA ALA A 202 8.64 3.78 -7.95
C ALA A 202 8.39 3.95 -9.46
N LEU A 203 7.92 2.90 -10.15
CA LEU A 203 7.55 2.96 -11.56
C LEU A 203 6.30 3.83 -11.78
N SER A 204 5.31 3.70 -10.91
CA SER A 204 4.08 4.49 -10.96
C SER A 204 4.35 5.98 -10.71
N ALA A 205 5.20 6.30 -9.73
CA ALA A 205 5.66 7.65 -9.44
C ALA A 205 6.41 8.28 -10.62
N GLN A 206 7.29 7.53 -11.29
CA GLN A 206 7.98 8.00 -12.50
C GLN A 206 6.99 8.34 -13.61
N ALA A 207 5.96 7.50 -13.81
CA ALA A 207 4.95 7.74 -14.84
C ALA A 207 4.10 8.97 -14.51
N ILE A 208 3.70 9.14 -13.24
CA ILE A 208 2.97 10.34 -12.78
C ILE A 208 3.82 11.61 -12.98
N ALA A 209 5.11 11.56 -12.66
CA ALA A 209 6.02 12.69 -12.88
C ALA A 209 6.11 13.08 -14.36
N GLN A 210 6.18 12.09 -15.28
CA GLN A 210 6.17 12.35 -16.72
C GLN A 210 4.88 12.99 -17.22
N ILE A 211 3.73 12.68 -16.60
CA ILE A 211 2.45 13.30 -16.95
C ILE A 211 2.41 14.76 -16.45
N ARG A 212 3.02 15.05 -15.29
CA ARG A 212 2.97 16.38 -14.65
C ARG A 212 3.92 17.42 -15.27
N GLY A 213 4.99 16.99 -15.92
CA GLY A 213 5.97 17.86 -16.60
C GLY A 213 7.11 18.28 -15.71
#